data_AF-A0A418MF80-F1
#
_entry.id   AF-A0A418MF80-F1
#
_cell.length_a   1.000
_cell.length_b   1.000
_cell.length_c   1.000
_cell.angle_alpha   90.00
_cell.angle_beta   90.00
_cell.angle_gamma   90.00
#
_symmetry.space_group_name_H-M   'P 1'
#
loop_
_entity.id
_entity.type
_entity.pdbx_description
1 polymer ?
#
loop_
_entity_poly.entity_id
_entity_poly.type
_entity_poly.pdbx_seq_one_letter_code
_entity_poly.pdbx_strand_id
1 'polypeptide(L)'
;MADYSLIQPFNLSYGEVAALANQHVDALVNQVKADLEGIKYTLSGDDSPLENCWDEICAQEQSQRFLIWEPYEMTIKGVIEGCFDALSHQDQLYINFAALQVATYIDDPSYECLYVAEIKQFLSRKVLQLALNDTNPRVDAYLDPSYEDDNEDNPYNPDEYVLLRIDSNKRADFLAALDLFSFVQHLEIDEQALPLLADLLDNLDNQTTNE
;
A
#
# COMPACT_ATOMS: atom_id res chain seq x y z
N MET A 1 23.90 24.99 -13.78
CA MET A 1 25.08 24.15 -13.47
C MET A 1 24.57 23.05 -12.57
N ALA A 2 24.79 21.77 -12.89
CA ALA A 2 24.41 20.70 -11.98
C ALA A 2 25.20 20.88 -10.68
N ASP A 3 24.49 20.93 -9.55
CA ASP A 3 25.14 21.01 -8.25
C ASP A 3 25.76 19.65 -7.93
N TYR A 4 27.10 19.62 -7.87
CA TYR A 4 27.88 18.41 -7.59
C TYR A 4 28.02 18.13 -6.10
N SER A 5 27.43 18.96 -5.22
CA SER A 5 27.39 18.75 -3.76
C SER A 5 26.73 17.41 -3.40
N LEU A 6 25.63 17.07 -4.08
CA LEU A 6 24.83 15.85 -3.85
C LEU A 6 25.58 14.54 -4.10
N ILE A 7 26.66 14.56 -4.87
CA ILE A 7 27.45 13.34 -5.18
C ILE A 7 28.78 13.25 -4.43
N GLN A 8 29.18 14.31 -3.70
CA GLN A 8 30.41 14.32 -2.89
C GLN A 8 30.52 13.13 -1.93
N PRO A 9 29.42 12.64 -1.29
CA PRO A 9 29.50 11.51 -0.37
C PRO A 9 29.91 10.19 -1.04
N PHE A 10 29.68 10.04 -2.34
CA PHE A 10 29.86 8.77 -3.05
C PHE A 10 31.24 8.63 -3.70
N ASN A 11 31.96 9.73 -3.93
CA ASN A 11 33.24 9.75 -4.67
C ASN A 11 33.15 9.04 -6.05
N LEU A 12 32.03 9.26 -6.75
CA LEU A 12 31.70 8.68 -8.05
C LEU A 12 31.23 9.78 -9.01
N SER A 13 31.18 9.49 -10.31
CA SER A 13 30.54 10.38 -11.27
C SER A 13 29.01 10.38 -11.09
N TYR A 14 28.35 11.46 -11.52
CA TYR A 14 26.88 11.55 -11.45
C TYR A 14 26.17 10.37 -12.11
N GLY A 15 26.65 9.93 -13.29
CA GLY A 15 26.07 8.80 -14.02
C GLY A 15 26.18 7.48 -13.27
N GLU A 16 27.30 7.26 -12.56
CA GLU A 16 27.49 6.07 -11.73
C GLU A 16 26.59 6.12 -10.49
N VAL A 17 26.48 7.27 -9.81
CA VAL A 17 25.59 7.43 -8.66
C VAL A 17 24.13 7.23 -9.09
N ALA A 18 23.71 7.77 -10.23
CA ALA A 18 22.35 7.59 -10.74
C ALA A 18 22.04 6.12 -11.08
N ALA A 19 22.98 5.40 -11.68
CA ALA A 19 22.82 3.98 -11.97
C ALA A 19 22.69 3.15 -10.69
N LEU A 20 23.57 3.38 -9.69
CA LEU A 20 23.50 2.70 -8.40
C LEU A 20 22.22 3.06 -7.65
N ALA A 21 21.83 4.33 -7.65
CA ALA A 21 20.59 4.78 -7.02
C ALA A 21 19.36 4.06 -7.58
N ASN A 22 19.26 3.91 -8.90
CA ASN A 22 18.19 3.12 -9.52
C ASN A 22 18.26 1.65 -9.11
N GLN A 23 19.46 1.05 -9.08
CA GLN A 23 19.63 -0.34 -8.62
C GLN A 23 19.18 -0.54 -7.17
N HIS A 24 19.48 0.40 -6.26
CA HIS A 24 19.04 0.34 -4.87
C HIS A 24 17.53 0.50 -4.73
N VAL A 25 16.92 1.38 -5.53
CA VAL A 25 15.46 1.51 -5.59
C VAL A 25 14.82 0.21 -6.09
N ASP A 26 15.30 -0.34 -7.19
CA ASP A 26 14.77 -1.59 -7.75
C ASP A 26 14.94 -2.75 -6.77
N ALA A 27 16.10 -2.84 -6.09
CA ALA A 27 16.34 -3.86 -5.08
C ALA A 27 15.37 -3.74 -3.90
N LEU A 28 15.16 -2.54 -3.36
CA LEU A 28 14.22 -2.33 -2.25
C LEU A 28 12.77 -2.59 -2.70
N VAL A 29 12.36 -2.15 -3.88
CA VAL A 29 11.00 -2.38 -4.40
C VAL A 29 10.74 -3.87 -4.59
N ASN A 30 11.72 -4.64 -5.07
CA ASN A 30 11.61 -6.09 -5.15
C ASN A 30 11.56 -6.76 -3.77
N GLN A 31 12.28 -6.23 -2.77
CA GLN A 31 12.16 -6.73 -1.40
C GLN A 31 10.77 -6.45 -0.81
N VAL A 32 10.23 -5.25 -1.01
CA VAL A 32 8.88 -4.89 -0.59
C VAL A 32 7.85 -5.83 -1.23
N LYS A 33 7.98 -6.10 -2.54
CA LYS A 33 7.15 -7.10 -3.22
C LYS A 33 7.25 -8.46 -2.53
N ALA A 34 8.46 -8.97 -2.28
CA ALA A 34 8.65 -10.27 -1.65
C ALA A 34 8.02 -10.35 -0.26
N ASP A 35 8.11 -9.28 0.53
CA ASP A 35 7.49 -9.20 1.85
C ASP A 35 5.96 -9.18 1.76
N LEU A 36 5.38 -8.45 0.78
CA LEU A 36 3.95 -8.44 0.50
C LEU A 36 3.44 -9.79 -0.01
N GLU A 37 4.20 -10.49 -0.86
CA GLU A 37 3.90 -11.87 -1.28
C GLU A 37 3.90 -12.85 -0.09
N GLY A 38 4.65 -12.53 0.96
CA GLY A 38 4.68 -13.28 2.22
C GLY A 38 3.41 -13.14 3.06
N ILE A 39 2.62 -12.08 2.87
CA ILE A 39 1.36 -11.84 3.59
C ILE A 39 0.24 -12.63 2.90
N LYS A 40 -0.14 -13.76 3.51
CA LYS A 40 -1.17 -14.68 2.96
C LYS A 40 -2.60 -14.31 3.30
N TYR A 41 -2.82 -13.22 4.03
CA TYR A 41 -4.15 -12.73 4.34
C TYR A 41 -4.64 -11.85 3.19
N THR A 42 -5.87 -12.10 2.73
CA THR A 42 -6.53 -11.39 1.62
C THR A 42 -7.88 -10.82 2.07
N LEU A 43 -8.35 -9.75 1.41
CA LEU A 43 -9.65 -9.12 1.65
C LEU A 43 -10.71 -9.47 0.59
N SER A 44 -10.31 -10.06 -0.54
CA SER A 44 -11.18 -10.44 -1.66
C SER A 44 -12.03 -11.69 -1.43
N GLY A 45 -12.00 -12.26 -0.22
CA GLY A 45 -12.81 -13.41 0.18
C GLY A 45 -12.19 -14.76 -0.20
N ASP A 46 -12.73 -15.85 0.37
CA ASP A 46 -12.15 -17.20 0.25
C ASP A 46 -12.36 -17.81 -1.16
N ASP A 47 -13.30 -17.28 -1.94
CA ASP A 47 -13.57 -17.70 -3.33
C ASP A 47 -12.68 -16.99 -4.37
N SER A 48 -11.89 -15.99 -3.93
CA SER A 48 -10.95 -15.27 -4.78
C SER A 48 -9.79 -16.16 -5.24
N PRO A 49 -9.36 -16.10 -6.51
CA PRO A 49 -8.16 -16.78 -6.96
C PRO A 49 -6.87 -16.16 -6.40
N LEU A 50 -6.93 -15.00 -5.73
CA LEU A 50 -5.77 -14.27 -5.21
C LEU A 50 -5.26 -14.91 -3.91
N GLU A 51 -3.95 -15.17 -3.83
CA GLU A 51 -3.37 -16.00 -2.73
C GLU A 51 -2.62 -15.19 -1.67
N ASN A 52 -2.34 -13.91 -1.92
CA ASN A 52 -1.55 -13.06 -1.05
C ASN A 52 -1.82 -11.57 -1.29
N CYS A 53 -1.32 -10.74 -0.38
CA CYS A 53 -1.50 -9.28 -0.42
C CYS A 53 -0.94 -8.64 -1.71
N TRP A 54 0.16 -9.16 -2.26
CA TRP A 54 0.70 -8.64 -3.52
C TRP A 54 -0.23 -8.91 -4.71
N ASP A 55 -0.80 -10.11 -4.81
CA ASP A 55 -1.78 -10.43 -5.85
C ASP A 55 -2.99 -9.48 -5.78
N GLU A 56 -3.47 -9.16 -4.57
CA GLU A 56 -4.56 -8.18 -4.38
C GLU A 56 -4.16 -6.78 -4.79
N ILE A 57 -2.99 -6.31 -4.38
CA ILE A 57 -2.48 -4.99 -4.77
C ILE A 57 -2.37 -4.90 -6.30
N CYS A 58 -1.85 -5.94 -6.97
CA CYS A 58 -1.78 -6.02 -8.43
C CYS A 58 -3.17 -5.93 -9.08
N ALA A 59 -4.09 -6.81 -8.66
CA ALA A 59 -5.44 -6.85 -9.22
C ALA A 59 -6.16 -5.50 -9.06
N GLN A 60 -6.14 -4.93 -7.85
CA GLN A 60 -6.81 -3.68 -7.52
C GLN A 60 -6.19 -2.46 -8.22
N GLU A 61 -4.86 -2.40 -8.34
CA GLU A 61 -4.21 -1.31 -9.07
C GLU A 61 -4.51 -1.38 -10.59
N GLN A 62 -4.75 -2.58 -11.13
CA GLN A 62 -5.06 -2.81 -12.56
C GLN A 62 -6.55 -2.65 -12.91
N SER A 63 -7.49 -2.97 -12.00
CA SER A 63 -8.96 -2.94 -12.25
C SER A 63 -9.68 -1.66 -11.83
N GLN A 64 -8.93 -0.63 -11.42
CA GLN A 64 -9.41 0.48 -10.59
C GLN A 64 -9.63 0.03 -9.13
N ARG A 65 -8.96 0.73 -8.22
CA ARG A 65 -8.92 0.42 -6.78
C ARG A 65 -10.33 0.31 -6.20
N PHE A 66 -10.59 -0.72 -5.40
CA PHE A 66 -11.81 -0.84 -4.61
C PHE A 66 -12.00 0.34 -3.65
N LEU A 67 -13.24 0.55 -3.19
CA LEU A 67 -13.64 1.63 -2.26
C LEU A 67 -12.80 1.64 -0.96
N ILE A 68 -12.25 0.50 -0.56
CA ILE A 68 -11.51 0.30 0.70
C ILE A 68 -10.03 0.03 0.40
N TRP A 69 -9.35 1.03 -0.17
CA TRP A 69 -7.94 0.94 -0.58
C TRP A 69 -6.96 1.24 0.57
N GLU A 70 -7.41 1.97 1.59
CA GLU A 70 -6.57 2.45 2.70
C GLU A 70 -5.78 1.34 3.42
N PRO A 71 -6.34 0.15 3.71
CA PRO A 71 -5.58 -0.93 4.35
C PRO A 71 -4.39 -1.41 3.50
N TYR A 72 -4.53 -1.45 2.17
CA TYR A 72 -3.44 -1.80 1.27
C TYR A 72 -2.36 -0.71 1.27
N GLU A 73 -2.74 0.56 1.22
CA GLU A 73 -1.76 1.65 1.29
C GLU A 73 -0.97 1.64 2.59
N MET A 74 -1.65 1.41 3.72
CA MET A 74 -1.01 1.32 5.03
C MET A 74 -0.05 0.14 5.09
N THR A 75 -0.46 -1.01 4.57
CA THR A 75 0.39 -2.21 4.50
C THR A 75 1.62 -1.94 3.64
N ILE A 76 1.46 -1.37 2.45
CA ILE A 76 2.57 -0.98 1.56
C ILE A 76 3.52 0.00 2.27
N LYS A 77 2.98 1.04 2.92
CA LYS A 77 3.79 2.04 3.65
C LYS A 77 4.56 1.40 4.81
N GLY A 78 3.93 0.52 5.57
CA GLY A 78 4.56 -0.20 6.69
C GLY A 78 5.68 -1.13 6.23
N VAL A 79 5.47 -1.88 5.14
CA VAL A 79 6.51 -2.74 4.56
C VAL A 79 7.67 -1.90 4.00
N ILE A 80 7.38 -0.81 3.28
CA ILE A 80 8.42 0.13 2.79
C ILE A 80 9.25 0.67 3.95
N GLU A 81 8.61 1.09 5.04
CA GLU A 81 9.29 1.59 6.24
C GLU A 81 10.22 0.53 6.84
N GLY A 82 9.72 -0.68 7.05
CA GLY A 82 10.54 -1.79 7.54
C GLY A 82 11.74 -2.10 6.63
N CYS A 83 11.53 -2.17 5.31
CA CYS A 83 12.61 -2.43 4.37
C CYS A 83 13.63 -1.28 4.34
N PHE A 84 13.17 -0.02 4.35
CA PHE A 84 14.04 1.16 4.27
C PHE A 84 14.87 1.36 5.54
N ASP A 85 14.27 1.16 6.72
CA ASP A 85 14.94 1.31 8.00
C ASP A 85 15.99 0.21 8.24
N ALA A 86 15.83 -0.95 7.60
CA ALA A 86 16.80 -2.05 7.65
C ALA A 86 18.04 -1.82 6.76
N LEU A 87 18.00 -0.84 5.85
CA LEU A 87 19.13 -0.53 4.96
C LEU A 87 20.30 0.11 5.70
N SER A 88 21.50 -0.03 5.12
CA SER A 88 22.64 0.77 5.58
C SER A 88 22.40 2.25 5.27
N HIS A 89 23.01 3.14 6.05
CA HIS A 89 22.91 4.58 5.81
C HIS A 89 23.37 4.95 4.39
N GLN A 90 24.37 4.26 3.85
CA GLN A 90 24.86 4.48 2.49
C GLN A 90 23.80 4.14 1.44
N ASP A 91 23.07 3.04 1.61
CA ASP A 91 22.01 2.64 0.68
C ASP A 91 20.80 3.59 0.76
N GLN A 92 20.46 4.07 1.96
CA GLN A 92 19.45 5.11 2.14
C GLN A 92 19.82 6.41 1.39
N LEU A 93 21.10 6.79 1.37
CA LEU A 93 21.57 7.95 0.61
C LEU A 93 21.39 7.76 -0.90
N TYR A 94 21.61 6.56 -1.44
CA TYR A 94 21.34 6.26 -2.84
C TYR A 94 19.85 6.40 -3.17
N ILE A 95 18.96 5.92 -2.29
CA ILE A 95 17.50 6.07 -2.48
C ILE A 95 17.06 7.54 -2.39
N ASN A 96 17.57 8.29 -1.40
CA ASN A 96 17.32 9.72 -1.29
C ASN A 96 17.76 10.46 -2.56
N PHE A 97 18.93 10.12 -3.11
CA PHE A 97 19.40 10.67 -4.38
C PHE A 97 18.45 10.37 -5.55
N ALA A 98 17.96 9.13 -5.67
CA ALA A 98 16.95 8.79 -6.70
C ALA A 98 15.65 9.59 -6.51
N ALA A 99 15.18 9.74 -5.28
CA ALA A 99 13.96 10.48 -4.97
C ALA A 99 14.10 11.98 -5.30
N LEU A 100 15.26 12.59 -4.99
CA LEU A 100 15.57 13.98 -5.33
C LEU A 100 15.55 14.24 -6.85
N GLN A 101 16.04 13.30 -7.66
CA GLN A 101 16.07 13.46 -9.12
C GLN A 101 14.68 13.63 -9.75
N VAL A 102 13.65 13.05 -9.13
CA VAL A 102 12.28 13.10 -9.66
C VAL A 102 11.38 14.07 -8.89
N ALA A 103 11.92 14.74 -7.88
CA ALA A 103 11.18 15.74 -7.11
C ALA A 103 10.97 17.00 -7.96
N THR A 104 9.70 17.38 -8.19
CA THR A 104 9.33 18.49 -9.07
C THR A 104 9.25 19.85 -8.37
N TYR A 105 9.43 19.89 -7.04
CA TYR A 105 9.17 21.06 -6.18
C TYR A 105 10.36 21.42 -5.27
N ILE A 106 11.60 21.20 -5.73
CA ILE A 106 12.77 21.73 -5.02
C ILE A 106 12.87 23.24 -5.32
N ASP A 107 11.99 24.03 -4.70
CA ASP A 107 11.99 25.50 -4.78
C ASP A 107 13.23 26.11 -4.07
N ASP A 108 13.87 25.34 -3.19
CA ASP A 108 15.11 25.71 -2.52
C ASP A 108 16.22 24.67 -2.84
N PRO A 109 17.19 25.03 -3.70
CA PRO A 109 18.30 24.14 -4.08
C PRO A 109 19.25 23.79 -2.92
N SER A 110 19.01 24.28 -1.70
CA SER A 110 19.78 23.92 -0.50
C SER A 110 19.36 22.61 0.16
N TYR A 111 18.26 21.97 -0.27
CA TYR A 111 17.87 20.67 0.27
C TYR A 111 18.75 19.54 -0.28
N GLU A 112 19.79 19.18 0.50
CA GLU A 112 20.65 18.01 0.27
C GLU A 112 19.93 16.66 0.57
N CYS A 113 18.72 16.72 1.15
CA CYS A 113 17.90 15.55 1.44
C CYS A 113 16.39 15.86 1.43
N LEU A 114 15.59 14.87 1.05
CA LEU A 114 14.14 14.87 1.26
C LEU A 114 13.83 14.44 2.70
N TYR A 115 12.66 14.83 3.24
CA TYR A 115 12.20 14.20 4.48
C TYR A 115 11.84 12.74 4.19
N VAL A 116 11.86 11.95 5.26
CA VAL A 116 11.57 10.51 5.20
C VAL A 116 10.19 10.25 4.58
N ALA A 117 9.23 11.16 4.81
CA ALA A 117 7.87 11.04 4.26
C ALA A 117 7.85 11.10 2.72
N GLU A 118 8.59 12.01 2.08
CA GLU A 118 8.64 12.12 0.63
C GLU A 118 9.42 10.96 0.00
N ILE A 119 10.46 10.45 0.68
CA ILE A 119 11.17 9.24 0.25
C ILE A 119 10.20 8.05 0.26
N LYS A 120 9.46 7.86 1.35
CA LYS A 120 8.45 6.79 1.45
C LYS A 120 7.36 6.95 0.38
N GLN A 121 6.87 8.17 0.12
CA GLN A 121 5.91 8.42 -0.96
C GLN A 121 6.49 8.13 -2.36
N PHE A 122 7.76 8.48 -2.59
CA PHE A 122 8.46 8.10 -3.82
C PHE A 122 8.52 6.58 -3.99
N LEU A 123 8.89 5.85 -2.94
CA LEU A 123 8.92 4.39 -2.95
C LEU A 123 7.54 3.77 -3.13
N SER A 124 6.49 4.30 -2.48
CA SER A 124 5.10 3.82 -2.68
C SER A 124 4.68 3.94 -4.14
N ARG A 125 5.00 5.06 -4.81
CA ARG A 125 4.75 5.22 -6.25
C ARG A 125 5.49 4.18 -7.08
N LYS A 126 6.72 3.82 -6.70
CA LYS A 126 7.49 2.78 -7.40
C LYS A 126 6.92 1.39 -7.19
N VAL A 127 6.48 1.06 -5.98
CA VAL A 127 5.81 -0.22 -5.67
C VAL A 127 4.50 -0.34 -6.45
N LEU A 128 3.67 0.70 -6.47
CA LEU A 128 2.42 0.70 -7.23
C LEU A 128 2.66 0.66 -8.74
N GLN A 129 3.69 1.34 -9.23
CA GLN A 129 4.12 1.22 -10.63
C GLN A 129 4.53 -0.22 -10.96
N LEU A 130 5.19 -0.94 -10.05
CA LEU A 130 5.50 -2.35 -10.23
C LEU A 130 4.21 -3.18 -10.27
N ALA A 131 3.30 -2.99 -9.31
CA ALA A 131 2.03 -3.71 -9.22
C ALA A 131 1.16 -3.55 -10.47
N LEU A 132 1.11 -2.35 -11.04
CA LEU A 132 0.37 -2.06 -12.27
C LEU A 132 0.87 -2.88 -13.47
N ASN A 133 2.14 -3.28 -13.48
CA ASN A 133 2.75 -4.01 -14.61
C ASN A 133 3.00 -5.49 -14.30
N ASP A 134 2.76 -5.92 -13.07
CA ASP A 134 3.05 -7.28 -12.62
C ASP A 134 1.76 -8.10 -12.64
N THR A 135 1.70 -9.07 -13.56
CA THR A 135 0.57 -9.99 -13.69
C THR A 135 1.03 -11.44 -13.54
N ASN A 136 0.10 -12.27 -13.10
CA ASN A 136 0.23 -13.71 -13.01
C ASN A 136 -1.13 -14.37 -13.26
N PRO A 137 -1.19 -15.70 -13.44
CA PRO A 137 -2.45 -16.38 -13.78
C PRO A 137 -3.60 -16.14 -12.78
N ARG A 138 -3.31 -15.85 -11.51
CA ARG A 138 -4.33 -15.56 -10.49
C ARG A 138 -4.89 -14.15 -10.65
N VAL A 139 -4.02 -13.18 -10.89
CA VAL A 139 -4.41 -11.79 -11.21
C VAL A 139 -5.20 -11.77 -12.51
N ASP A 140 -4.73 -12.45 -13.55
CA ASP A 140 -5.47 -12.56 -14.82
C ASP A 140 -6.86 -13.20 -14.62
N ALA A 141 -6.96 -14.26 -13.81
CA ALA A 141 -8.24 -14.92 -13.51
C ALA A 141 -9.20 -14.00 -12.74
N TYR A 142 -8.69 -13.20 -11.80
CA TYR A 142 -9.50 -12.22 -11.07
C TYR A 142 -10.00 -11.09 -11.97
N LEU A 143 -9.18 -10.66 -12.94
CA LEU A 143 -9.49 -9.59 -13.88
C LEU A 143 -10.33 -10.04 -15.08
N ASP A 144 -10.57 -11.35 -15.24
CA ASP A 144 -11.37 -11.89 -16.34
C ASP A 144 -12.85 -11.47 -16.15
N PRO A 145 -13.47 -10.75 -17.11
CA PRO A 145 -14.88 -10.34 -16.99
C PRO A 145 -15.86 -11.51 -16.82
N SER A 146 -15.50 -12.72 -17.25
CA SER A 146 -16.32 -13.92 -17.04
C SER A 146 -16.34 -14.39 -15.59
N TYR A 147 -15.40 -13.93 -14.75
CA TYR A 147 -15.40 -14.17 -13.31
C TYR A 147 -16.60 -13.51 -12.60
N GLU A 148 -17.16 -12.43 -13.17
CA GLU A 148 -18.34 -11.74 -12.62
C GLU A 148 -19.70 -12.32 -13.10
N ASP A 149 -19.71 -13.15 -14.15
CA ASP A 149 -20.94 -13.51 -14.91
C ASP A 149 -21.74 -14.69 -14.31
N ASP A 150 -21.22 -15.39 -13.30
CA ASP A 150 -21.92 -16.51 -12.65
C ASP A 150 -22.81 -16.09 -11.46
N ASN A 151 -22.83 -14.80 -11.10
CA ASN A 151 -23.71 -14.26 -10.06
C ASN A 151 -24.82 -13.36 -10.66
N GLU A 152 -25.72 -13.92 -11.46
CA GLU A 152 -26.99 -13.28 -11.87
C GLU A 152 -27.89 -12.88 -10.67
N ASP A 153 -27.54 -13.32 -9.45
CA ASP A 153 -28.20 -12.96 -8.18
C ASP A 153 -27.35 -12.00 -7.29
N ASN A 154 -26.24 -11.42 -7.76
CA ASN A 154 -25.50 -10.44 -6.94
C ASN A 154 -26.31 -9.13 -6.85
N PRO A 155 -26.89 -8.78 -5.67
CA PRO A 155 -27.56 -7.51 -5.49
C PRO A 155 -26.49 -6.43 -5.31
N TYR A 156 -25.62 -6.24 -6.31
CA TYR A 156 -24.54 -5.27 -6.28
C TYR A 156 -25.15 -3.87 -6.28
N ASN A 157 -25.43 -3.38 -5.08
CA ASN A 157 -25.76 -1.99 -4.83
C ASN A 157 -24.50 -1.34 -4.25
N PRO A 158 -23.79 -0.49 -5.01
CA PRO A 158 -22.60 0.22 -4.51
C PRO A 158 -22.87 1.08 -3.27
N ASP A 159 -24.14 1.39 -2.97
CA ASP A 159 -24.56 2.13 -1.77
C ASP A 159 -24.65 1.26 -0.49
N GLU A 160 -24.56 -0.08 -0.58
CA GLU A 160 -24.73 -0.99 0.57
C GLU A 160 -23.44 -1.26 1.35
N TYR A 161 -22.27 -0.90 0.81
CA TYR A 161 -20.95 -1.21 1.39
C TYR A 161 -20.37 -0.15 2.35
N VAL A 162 -21.14 0.88 2.74
CA VAL A 162 -20.76 1.72 3.90
C VAL A 162 -20.79 0.90 5.21
N LEU A 163 -21.41 -0.28 5.20
CA LEU A 163 -21.54 -1.17 6.34
C LEU A 163 -20.90 -2.53 6.03
N LEU A 164 -19.56 -2.59 6.01
CA LEU A 164 -18.82 -3.86 5.99
C LEU A 164 -19.35 -4.80 7.08
N ARG A 165 -20.10 -5.83 6.70
CA ARG A 165 -20.32 -7.00 7.55
C ARG A 165 -19.03 -7.79 7.59
N ILE A 166 -18.16 -7.43 8.53
CA ILE A 166 -17.08 -8.32 8.95
C ILE A 166 -17.76 -9.63 9.37
N ASP A 167 -17.34 -10.75 8.78
CA ASP A 167 -17.76 -12.08 9.25
C ASP A 167 -17.55 -12.10 10.77
N SER A 168 -18.64 -12.29 11.52
CA SER A 168 -18.64 -12.30 12.97
C SER A 168 -17.57 -13.22 13.58
N ASN A 169 -17.19 -14.28 12.85
CA ASN A 169 -16.15 -15.23 13.26
C ASN A 169 -14.73 -14.70 13.00
N LYS A 170 -14.55 -13.85 11.98
CA LYS A 170 -13.28 -13.18 11.66
C LYS A 170 -13.17 -11.78 12.30
N ARG A 171 -14.20 -11.33 13.05
CA ARG A 171 -14.25 -10.04 13.77
C ARG A 171 -13.07 -9.85 14.72
N ALA A 172 -12.74 -10.88 15.50
CA ALA A 172 -11.62 -10.81 16.44
C ALA A 172 -10.28 -10.66 15.72
N ASP A 173 -10.09 -11.37 14.60
CA ASP A 173 -8.86 -11.33 13.80
C ASP A 173 -8.71 -9.99 13.06
N PHE A 174 -9.81 -9.46 12.52
CA PHE A 174 -9.83 -8.13 11.89
C PHE A 174 -9.55 -7.03 12.92
N LEU A 175 -10.24 -7.03 14.07
CA LEU A 175 -9.98 -6.05 15.13
C LEU A 175 -8.57 -6.21 15.71
N ALA A 176 -8.05 -7.43 15.84
CA ALA A 176 -6.68 -7.68 16.24
C ALA A 176 -5.68 -7.18 15.18
N ALA A 177 -5.98 -7.30 13.88
CA ALA A 177 -5.17 -6.71 12.82
C ALA A 177 -5.16 -5.18 12.92
N LEU A 178 -6.33 -4.54 13.12
CA LEU A 178 -6.41 -3.09 13.33
C LEU A 178 -5.64 -2.64 14.58
N ASP A 179 -5.68 -3.40 15.66
CA ASP A 179 -4.94 -3.11 16.90
C ASP A 179 -3.42 -3.34 16.73
N LEU A 180 -3.02 -4.40 16.00
CA LEU A 180 -1.62 -4.69 15.65
C LEU A 180 -1.01 -3.57 14.79
N PHE A 181 -1.82 -2.90 13.97
CA PHE A 181 -1.41 -1.79 13.11
C PHE A 181 -1.53 -0.40 13.76
N SER A 182 -1.83 -0.28 15.06
CA SER A 182 -2.08 1.02 15.73
C SER A 182 -3.19 1.85 15.04
N PHE A 183 -4.10 1.18 14.34
CA PHE A 183 -5.05 1.78 13.38
C PHE A 183 -6.04 2.75 14.05
N VAL A 184 -6.38 2.53 15.32
CA VAL A 184 -7.41 3.32 16.01
C VAL A 184 -6.90 4.66 16.56
N GLN A 185 -5.58 4.84 16.72
CA GLN A 185 -5.07 6.07 17.35
C GLN A 185 -4.88 7.23 16.37
N HIS A 186 -4.84 7.00 15.05
CA HIS A 186 -4.48 8.02 14.05
C HIS A 186 -5.46 8.17 12.89
N LEU A 187 -6.63 7.53 12.95
CA LEU A 187 -7.75 7.90 12.09
C LEU A 187 -8.25 9.28 12.52
N GLU A 188 -7.92 10.33 11.76
CA GLU A 188 -8.73 11.54 11.73
C GLU A 188 -10.07 11.18 11.09
N ILE A 189 -10.97 10.63 11.91
CA ILE A 189 -12.35 10.39 11.52
C ILE A 189 -12.97 11.76 11.30
N ASP A 190 -13.26 12.09 10.04
CA ASP A 190 -14.04 13.28 9.68
C ASP A 190 -15.27 13.36 10.60
N GLU A 191 -15.58 14.55 11.14
CA GLU A 191 -16.77 14.76 11.99
C GLU A 191 -18.06 14.31 11.28
N GLN A 192 -18.04 14.21 9.94
CA GLN A 192 -19.14 13.67 9.13
C GLN A 192 -19.23 12.12 9.15
N ALA A 193 -18.12 11.42 9.41
CA ALA A 193 -18.06 9.95 9.47
C ALA A 193 -18.36 9.40 10.87
N LEU A 194 -18.24 10.22 11.91
CA LEU A 194 -18.52 9.86 13.31
C LEU A 194 -19.95 9.35 13.56
N PRO A 195 -21.02 9.98 13.03
CA PRO A 195 -22.38 9.48 13.20
C PRO A 195 -22.61 8.12 12.53
N LEU A 196 -21.96 7.88 11.38
CA LEU A 196 -22.06 6.61 10.65
C LEU A 196 -21.37 5.48 11.42
N LEU A 197 -20.22 5.76 12.03
CA LEU A 197 -19.51 4.82 12.91
C LEU A 197 -20.30 4.52 14.20
N ALA A 198 -20.95 5.53 14.79
CA ALA A 198 -21.79 5.34 15.97
C ALA A 198 -23.03 4.47 15.66
N ASP A 199 -23.74 4.76 14.57
CA ASP A 199 -24.88 3.94 14.12
C ASP A 199 -24.46 2.51 13.76
N LEU A 200 -23.26 2.34 13.19
CA LEU A 200 -22.69 1.03 12.85
C LEU A 200 -22.38 0.21 14.10
N LEU A 201 -21.83 0.84 15.15
CA LEU A 201 -21.56 0.19 16.44
C LEU A 201 -22.84 -0.12 17.23
N ASP A 202 -23.80 0.80 17.26
CA ASP A 202 -25.08 0.61 17.97
C ASP A 202 -25.97 -0.46 17.31
N ASN A 203 -25.93 -0.58 15.98
CA ASN A 203 -26.66 -1.65 15.28
C ASN A 203 -26.01 -3.03 15.44
N LEU A 204 -24.71 -3.09 15.74
CA LEU A 204 -23.99 -4.34 15.98
C LEU A 204 -24.25 -4.91 17.38
N ASP A 205 -24.37 -4.07 18.42
CA ASP A 205 -24.66 -4.52 19.78
C ASP A 205 -26.09 -5.06 19.93
N ASN A 206 -27.04 -4.53 19.15
CA ASN A 206 -28.43 -4.98 19.16
C ASN A 206 -28.66 -6.35 18.49
N GLN A 207 -27.69 -6.86 17.71
CA GLN A 207 -27.77 -8.19 17.09
C GLN A 207 -27.18 -9.31 17.97
N THR A 208 -26.39 -8.98 18.99
CA THR A 208 -25.81 -9.95 19.94
C THR A 208 -26.73 -10.34 21.11
N THR A 209 -27.91 -9.71 21.23
CA THR A 209 -28.87 -9.96 22.34
C THR A 209 -30.07 -10.84 21.97
N ASN A 210 -30.10 -11.44 20.77
CA ASN A 210 -31.10 -12.43 20.38
C ASN A 210 -30.49 -13.83 20.24
N GLU A 211 -29.96 -14.36 21.34
CA GLU A 211 -29.82 -15.81 21.58
C GLU A 211 -30.28 -16.15 23.01
#